data_AF-A0A7S1F429-F1
#
_entry.id   AF-A0A7S1F429-F1
#
_cell.length_a   1.000
_cell.length_b   1.000
_cell.length_c   1.000
_cell.angle_alpha   90.00
_cell.angle_beta   90.00
_cell.angle_gamma   90.00
#
_symmetry.space_group_name_H-M   'P 1'
#
loop_
_entity.id
_entity.type
_entity.pdbx_description
1 polymer ?
#
loop_
_entity_poly.entity_id
_entity_poly.type
_entity_poly.pdbx_seq_one_letter_code
_entity_poly.pdbx_strand_id
1 'polypeptide(L)'
;GLVTLMVKNVPILYTAKELLTEFGQHCDMQSCSMLHLPSKSHSRRSVGYAFITFTDPLAAHLCAYTMSGRAWSVALEQSYCTIAAAHLQGITANLTSFVLSNEKKRLQSPPLVFSNGEQIDFVEAVRMHCAESVLRE
;
A
#
# COMPACT_ATOMS: atom_id res chain seq x y z
N GLY A 1 -17.63 -3.35 -1.39
CA GLY A 1 -17.12 -2.44 -2.44
C GLY A 1 -15.64 -2.69 -2.64
N LEU A 2 -15.02 -2.05 -3.64
CA LEU A 2 -13.57 -2.09 -3.81
C LEU A 2 -12.92 -1.20 -2.75
N VAL A 3 -11.93 -1.74 -2.05
CA VAL A 3 -11.25 -1.07 -0.94
C VAL A 3 -9.73 -1.10 -1.07
N THR A 4 -9.18 -1.98 -1.90
CA THR A 4 -7.75 -2.01 -2.22
C THR A 4 -7.50 -1.55 -3.64
N LEU A 5 -6.65 -0.54 -3.77
CA LEU A 5 -6.22 0.06 -5.02
C LEU A 5 -4.80 -0.41 -5.35
N MET A 6 -4.56 -0.72 -6.62
CA MET A 6 -3.22 -0.85 -7.18
C MET A 6 -2.83 0.50 -7.78
N VAL A 7 -1.72 1.05 -7.29
CA VAL A 7 -1.11 2.28 -7.79
C VAL A 7 -0.01 1.89 -8.76
N LYS A 8 -0.13 2.26 -10.04
CA LYS A 8 0.85 1.96 -11.09
C LYS A 8 1.69 3.18 -11.43
N ASN A 9 2.83 2.92 -12.08
CA ASN A 9 3.79 3.92 -12.52
C ASN A 9 4.40 4.74 -11.38
N VAL A 10 4.48 4.16 -10.17
CA VAL A 10 5.07 4.81 -8.99
C VAL A 10 6.56 5.08 -9.26
N PRO A 11 7.06 6.31 -9.07
CA PRO A 11 8.49 6.61 -9.20
C PRO A 11 9.37 5.66 -8.39
N ILE A 12 10.43 5.18 -9.02
CA ILE A 12 11.39 4.23 -8.44
C ILE A 12 12.09 4.75 -7.19
N LEU A 13 12.17 6.08 -7.05
CA LEU A 13 12.82 6.77 -5.94
C LEU A 13 11.93 6.89 -4.70
N TYR A 14 10.61 6.73 -4.82
CA TYR A 14 9.74 6.83 -3.66
C TYR A 14 10.00 5.70 -2.67
N THR A 15 10.08 6.08 -1.40
CA THR A 15 9.86 5.22 -0.24
C THR A 15 8.36 5.14 0.08
N ALA A 16 7.98 4.16 0.91
CA ALA A 16 6.59 4.01 1.34
C ALA A 16 6.07 5.26 2.08
N LYS A 17 6.94 5.94 2.85
CA LYS A 17 6.61 7.18 3.57
C LYS A 17 6.42 8.36 2.62
N GLU A 18 7.28 8.53 1.63
CA GLU A 18 7.11 9.61 0.64
C GLU A 18 5.85 9.39 -0.20
N LEU A 19 5.55 8.15 -0.57
CA LEU A 19 4.30 7.82 -1.26
C LEU A 19 3.07 8.13 -0.38
N LEU A 20 3.13 7.83 0.93
CA LEU A 20 2.07 8.20 1.87
C LEU A 20 1.87 9.72 1.92
N THR A 21 2.96 10.50 1.99
CA THR A 21 2.92 11.96 1.98
C THR A 21 2.32 12.50 0.68
N GLU A 22 2.72 11.96 -0.48
CA GLU A 22 2.17 12.35 -1.80
C GLU A 22 0.65 12.16 -1.84
N PHE A 23 0.15 11.01 -1.37
CA PHE A 23 -1.29 10.75 -1.31
C PHE A 23 -1.98 11.66 -0.28
N GLY A 24 -1.37 11.90 0.88
CA GLY A 24 -1.90 12.76 1.93
C GLY A 24 -2.03 14.25 1.55
N GLN A 25 -1.36 14.70 0.48
CA GLN A 25 -1.53 16.05 -0.07
C GLN A 25 -2.84 16.22 -0.84
N HIS A 26 -3.48 15.13 -1.24
CA HIS A 26 -4.62 15.16 -2.16
C HIS A 26 -5.82 14.34 -1.68
N CYS A 27 -5.58 13.33 -0.85
CA CYS A 27 -6.61 12.40 -0.36
C CYS A 27 -6.69 12.47 1.16
N ASP A 28 -7.89 12.30 1.70
CA ASP A 28 -8.06 12.00 3.11
C ASP A 28 -7.58 10.56 3.38
N MET A 29 -6.54 10.44 4.22
CA MET A 29 -5.92 9.17 4.56
C MET A 29 -6.43 8.59 5.88
N GLN A 30 -7.42 9.20 6.54
CA GLN A 30 -8.00 8.70 7.80
C GLN A 30 -8.55 7.26 7.68
N SER A 31 -9.16 6.93 6.54
CA SER A 31 -9.68 5.58 6.28
C SER A 31 -8.64 4.64 5.66
N CYS A 32 -7.40 5.09 5.43
CA CYS A 32 -6.33 4.21 4.95
C CYS A 32 -5.98 3.22 6.05
N SER A 33 -6.02 1.93 5.74
CA SER A 33 -5.65 0.86 6.67
C SER A 33 -4.27 0.28 6.35
N MET A 34 -3.81 0.36 5.10
CA MET A 34 -2.54 -0.24 4.70
C MET A 34 -1.98 0.42 3.44
N LEU A 35 -0.68 0.68 3.42
CA LEU A 35 0.09 1.07 2.22
C LEU A 35 1.29 0.14 2.08
N HIS A 36 1.34 -0.58 0.96
CA HIS A 36 2.43 -1.47 0.62
C HIS A 36 3.15 -0.99 -0.63
N LEU A 37 4.42 -0.60 -0.48
CA LEU A 37 5.33 -0.32 -1.58
C LEU A 37 6.44 -1.37 -1.60
N PRO A 38 6.36 -2.38 -2.48
CA PRO A 38 7.44 -3.36 -2.59
C PRO A 38 8.73 -2.69 -3.09
N SER A 39 9.86 -3.10 -2.51
CA SER A 39 11.18 -2.59 -2.87
C SER A 39 12.15 -3.73 -3.19
N LYS A 40 13.14 -3.44 -4.03
CA LYS A 40 14.24 -4.39 -4.27
C LYS A 40 15.19 -4.40 -3.07
N SER A 41 15.32 -5.57 -2.43
CA SER A 41 16.08 -5.82 -1.19
C SER A 41 17.42 -5.10 -1.02
N HIS A 42 18.18 -4.84 -2.10
CA HIS A 42 19.51 -4.23 -2.00
C HIS A 42 19.58 -2.74 -2.36
N SER A 43 18.54 -2.18 -2.98
CA SER A 43 18.62 -0.80 -3.51
C SER A 43 17.63 0.18 -2.90
N ARG A 44 16.68 -0.28 -2.08
CA ARG A 44 15.54 0.51 -1.57
C ARG A 44 14.70 1.20 -2.66
N ARG A 45 14.95 0.91 -3.94
CA ARG A 45 14.14 1.39 -5.06
C ARG A 45 12.85 0.59 -5.13
N SER A 46 11.75 1.29 -5.38
CA SER A 46 10.46 0.65 -5.57
C SER A 46 10.44 -0.18 -6.86
N VAL A 47 9.44 -1.05 -7.00
CA VAL A 47 9.26 -1.88 -8.21
C VAL A 47 8.31 -1.25 -9.23
N GLY A 48 7.93 0.02 -9.06
CA GLY A 48 7.06 0.75 -9.99
C GLY A 48 5.56 0.65 -9.72
N TYR A 49 5.15 -0.04 -8.65
CA TYR A 49 3.75 -0.12 -8.22
C TYR A 49 3.63 -0.23 -6.70
N ALA A 50 2.46 0.11 -6.18
CA ALA A 50 2.09 0.00 -4.77
C ALA A 50 0.65 -0.51 -4.62
N PHE A 51 0.30 -0.87 -3.39
CA PHE A 51 -1.08 -1.16 -3.01
C PHE A 51 -1.49 -0.26 -1.84
N ILE A 52 -2.69 0.31 -1.91
CA ILE A 52 -3.28 1.10 -0.83
C ILE A 52 -4.64 0.50 -0.51
N THR A 53 -4.87 0.17 0.75
CA THR A 53 -6.14 -0.39 1.24
C THR A 53 -6.82 0.61 2.16
N PHE A 54 -8.12 0.76 2.00
CA PHE A 54 -9.00 1.58 2.82
C PHE A 54 -9.97 0.69 3.61
N THR A 55 -10.54 1.23 4.68
CA THR A 55 -11.64 0.61 5.43
C THR A 55 -13.01 0.88 4.80
N ASP A 56 -13.12 1.94 3.99
CA ASP A 56 -14.35 2.40 3.35
C ASP A 56 -14.24 2.42 1.81
N PRO A 57 -15.17 1.78 1.08
CA PRO A 57 -15.19 1.83 -0.38
C PRO A 57 -15.35 3.23 -0.97
N LEU A 58 -16.05 4.15 -0.30
CA LEU A 58 -16.21 5.52 -0.79
C LEU A 58 -14.86 6.27 -0.72
N ALA A 59 -14.14 6.16 0.40
CA ALA A 59 -12.78 6.68 0.52
C ALA A 59 -11.84 6.13 -0.58
N ALA A 60 -11.88 4.82 -0.85
CA ALA A 60 -11.09 4.22 -1.93
C ALA A 60 -11.48 4.79 -3.31
N HIS A 61 -12.78 4.96 -3.58
CA HIS A 61 -13.25 5.55 -4.83
C HIS A 61 -12.79 7.00 -5.01
N LEU A 62 -12.92 7.83 -3.97
CA LEU A 62 -12.49 9.23 -3.98
C LEU A 62 -10.98 9.35 -4.18
N CYS A 63 -10.20 8.49 -3.52
CA CYS A 63 -8.75 8.42 -3.72
C CYS A 63 -8.40 8.05 -5.17
N ALA A 64 -9.06 7.03 -5.72
CA ALA A 64 -8.83 6.61 -7.09
C ALA A 64 -9.15 7.72 -8.11
N TYR A 65 -10.29 8.40 -7.92
CA TYR A 65 -10.71 9.52 -8.75
C TYR A 65 -9.73 10.70 -8.69
N THR A 66 -9.27 11.04 -7.49
CA THR A 66 -8.38 12.19 -7.25
C THR A 66 -6.96 11.99 -7.77
N MET A 67 -6.46 10.75 -7.69
CA MET A 67 -5.06 10.45 -8.00
C MET A 67 -4.84 9.94 -9.43
N SER A 68 -5.84 9.31 -10.06
CA SER A 68 -5.67 8.80 -11.42
C SER A 68 -5.45 9.94 -12.43
N GLY A 69 -4.40 9.83 -13.25
CA GLY A 69 -3.99 10.83 -14.23
C GLY A 69 -3.17 11.99 -13.65
N ARG A 70 -2.90 12.01 -12.34
CA ARG A 70 -2.08 13.04 -11.70
C ARG A 70 -0.59 12.82 -11.97
N ALA A 71 0.15 13.88 -12.28
CA ALA A 71 1.60 13.83 -12.40
C ALA A 71 2.25 13.63 -11.03
N TRP A 72 3.32 12.83 -10.98
CA TRP A 72 4.08 12.65 -9.74
C TRP A 72 4.97 13.85 -9.43
N SER A 73 5.04 14.25 -8.16
CA SER A 73 5.84 15.42 -7.75
C SER A 73 7.36 15.25 -7.94
N VAL A 74 7.88 14.01 -7.90
CA VAL A 74 9.33 13.71 -7.90
C VAL A 74 9.78 12.93 -9.14
N ALA A 75 8.94 12.77 -10.16
CA ALA A 75 9.34 12.03 -11.36
C ALA A 75 10.32 12.84 -12.23
N LEU A 76 11.45 12.21 -12.60
CA LEU A 76 12.46 12.79 -13.50
C LEU A 76 11.96 12.95 -14.94
N GLU A 77 10.97 12.14 -15.32
CA GLU A 77 10.27 12.18 -16.61
C GLU A 77 8.77 12.35 -16.34
N GLN A 78 8.01 12.89 -17.30
CA GLN A 78 6.55 12.98 -17.18
C GLN A 78 5.94 11.58 -17.04
N SER A 79 5.63 11.19 -15.80
CA SER A 79 4.92 9.98 -15.45
C SER A 79 3.68 10.34 -14.65
N TYR A 80 2.59 9.63 -14.91
CA TYR A 80 1.29 9.87 -14.32
C TYR A 80 0.85 8.67 -13.49
N CYS A 81 0.31 8.96 -12.31
CA CYS A 81 -0.32 8.00 -11.44
C CYS A 81 -1.48 7.33 -12.18
N THR A 82 -1.51 6.01 -12.18
CA THR A 82 -2.63 5.24 -12.74
C THR A 82 -3.17 4.34 -11.63
N ILE A 83 -4.47 4.43 -11.37
CA ILE A 83 -5.12 3.63 -10.34
C ILE A 83 -5.94 2.51 -11.00
N ALA A 84 -5.85 1.30 -10.44
CA ALA A 84 -6.68 0.17 -10.82
C ALA A 84 -7.19 -0.54 -9.57
N ALA A 85 -8.24 -1.35 -9.70
CA ALA A 85 -8.63 -2.28 -8.65
C ALA A 85 -7.53 -3.33 -8.43
N ALA A 86 -7.13 -3.55 -7.17
CA ALA A 86 -6.23 -4.64 -6.85
C ALA A 86 -6.95 -5.99 -6.95
N HIS A 87 -6.21 -7.06 -7.24
CA HIS A 87 -6.78 -8.41 -7.24
C HIS A 87 -7.17 -8.88 -5.83
N LEU A 88 -6.27 -8.68 -4.85
CA LEU A 88 -6.57 -8.93 -3.44
C LEU A 88 -7.21 -7.68 -2.82
N GLN A 89 -8.35 -7.87 -2.18
CA GLN A 89 -9.14 -6.81 -1.56
C GLN A 89 -9.16 -6.98 -0.04
N GLY A 90 -9.00 -5.86 0.66
CA GLY A 90 -9.07 -5.79 2.12
C GLY A 90 -7.75 -6.13 2.83
N ILE A 91 -7.62 -5.62 4.05
CA ILE A 91 -6.38 -5.69 4.84
C ILE A 91 -6.00 -7.13 5.19
N THR A 92 -6.95 -7.95 5.63
CA THR A 92 -6.71 -9.35 6.02
C THR A 92 -6.13 -10.17 4.88
N ALA A 93 -6.70 -10.09 3.67
CA ALA A 93 -6.20 -10.84 2.52
C ALA A 93 -4.79 -10.37 2.10
N ASN A 94 -4.55 -9.05 2.12
CA ASN A 94 -3.25 -8.48 1.75
C ASN A 94 -2.15 -8.81 2.76
N LEU A 95 -2.42 -8.69 4.07
CA LEU A 95 -1.45 -9.05 5.12
C LEU A 95 -1.18 -10.55 5.15
N THR A 96 -2.21 -11.39 5.05
CA THR A 96 -2.05 -12.86 4.97
C THR A 96 -1.18 -13.25 3.79
N SER A 97 -1.47 -12.69 2.60
CA SER A 97 -0.66 -12.94 1.41
C SER A 97 0.78 -12.45 1.56
N PHE A 98 0.99 -11.30 2.22
CA PHE A 98 2.34 -10.78 2.45
C PHE A 98 3.13 -11.73 3.36
N VAL A 99 2.60 -12.12 4.51
CA VAL A 99 3.29 -13.00 5.48
C VAL A 99 3.68 -14.33 4.82
N LEU A 100 2.72 -15.03 4.20
CA LEU A 100 2.96 -16.33 3.57
C LEU A 100 3.93 -16.28 2.37
N SER A 101 4.02 -15.13 1.69
CA SER A 101 4.91 -14.96 0.54
C SER A 101 6.30 -14.46 0.92
N ASN A 102 6.41 -13.67 1.99
CA ASN A 102 7.67 -13.10 2.47
C ASN A 102 8.53 -14.15 3.20
N GLU A 103 7.92 -15.11 3.90
CA GLU A 103 8.60 -16.32 4.39
C GLU A 103 9.40 -17.02 3.28
N LYS A 104 8.84 -17.04 2.06
CA LYS A 104 9.47 -17.67 0.88
C LYS A 104 10.45 -16.75 0.14
N LYS A 105 10.34 -15.44 0.32
CA LYS A 105 11.10 -14.42 -0.43
C LYS A 105 11.47 -13.29 0.54
N ARG A 106 12.59 -13.44 1.25
CA ARG A 106 13.20 -12.51 2.24
C ARG A 106 13.44 -11.03 1.81
N LEU A 107 12.80 -10.53 0.75
CA LEU A 107 13.29 -9.42 -0.07
C LEU A 107 12.22 -8.36 -0.42
N GLN A 108 11.30 -8.03 0.49
CA GLN A 108 10.39 -6.88 0.34
C GLN A 108 10.25 -6.11 1.65
N SER A 109 10.17 -4.78 1.57
CA SER A 109 9.85 -3.92 2.71
C SER A 109 8.43 -4.22 3.22
N PRO A 110 8.22 -4.33 4.54
CA PRO A 110 6.88 -4.55 5.09
C PRO A 110 5.97 -3.35 4.78
N PRO A 111 4.65 -3.59 4.66
CA PRO A 111 3.68 -2.53 4.48
C PRO A 111 3.60 -1.62 5.72
N LEU A 112 3.26 -0.36 5.49
CA LEU A 112 2.77 0.54 6.53
C LEU A 112 1.32 0.16 6.82
N VAL A 113 0.97 -0.02 8.09
CA VAL A 113 -0.39 -0.40 8.52
C VAL A 113 -0.91 0.63 9.51
N PHE A 114 -2.21 0.91 9.44
CA PHE A 114 -2.87 1.95 10.21
C PHE A 114 -4.16 1.44 10.85
N SER A 115 -4.45 1.94 12.04
CA SER A 115 -5.71 1.74 12.75
C SER A 115 -6.22 3.09 13.24
N ASN A 116 -7.45 3.46 12.90
CA ASN A 116 -8.05 4.75 13.23
C ASN A 116 -7.16 5.96 12.87
N GLY A 117 -6.52 5.92 11.69
CA GLY A 117 -5.64 6.99 11.20
C GLY A 117 -4.23 6.99 11.80
N GLU A 118 -3.94 6.14 12.79
CA GLU A 118 -2.62 6.05 13.42
C GLU A 118 -1.83 4.85 12.90
N GLN A 119 -0.53 5.04 12.66
CA GLN A 119 0.34 3.95 12.25
C GLN A 119 0.58 2.99 13.42
N ILE A 120 0.41 1.69 13.15
CA ILE A 120 0.65 0.61 14.12
C ILE A 120 1.88 -0.23 13.72
N ASP A 121 2.42 -0.97 14.67
CA ASP A 121 3.50 -1.92 14.41
C ASP A 121 3.03 -3.06 13.48
N PHE A 122 3.91 -3.52 12.59
CA PHE A 122 3.57 -4.55 11.60
C PHE A 122 3.23 -5.89 12.26
N VAL A 123 3.96 -6.30 13.31
CA VAL A 123 3.66 -7.57 14.01
C VAL A 123 2.30 -7.48 14.68
N GLU A 124 1.99 -6.33 15.28
CA GLU A 124 0.68 -6.09 15.89
C GLU A 124 -0.44 -6.10 14.85
N ALA A 125 -0.23 -5.47 13.69
CA ALA A 125 -1.16 -5.53 12.56
C ALA A 125 -1.45 -6.97 12.12
N VAL A 126 -0.42 -7.81 11.98
CA VAL A 126 -0.60 -9.22 11.59
C VAL A 126 -1.41 -9.96 12.65
N ARG A 127 -1.16 -9.74 13.95
CA ARG A 127 -1.96 -10.36 15.02
C ARG A 127 -3.43 -9.95 14.99
N MET A 128 -3.72 -8.69 14.69
CA MET A 128 -5.10 -8.19 14.64
C MET A 128 -5.88 -8.67 13.42
N HIS A 129 -5.20 -8.89 12.29
CA HIS A 129 -5.87 -9.10 11.00
C HIS A 129 -5.71 -10.49 10.39
N CYS A 130 -4.72 -11.28 10.81
CA CYS A 130 -4.47 -12.61 10.27
C CYS A 130 -4.97 -13.71 11.23
N ALA A 131 -5.37 -14.85 10.67
CA ALA A 131 -5.73 -16.01 11.46
C ALA A 131 -4.52 -16.59 12.20
N GLU A 132 -4.76 -17.24 13.35
CA GLU A 132 -3.69 -17.80 14.18
C GLU A 132 -2.83 -18.85 13.45
N SER A 133 -3.41 -19.55 12.47
CA SER A 133 -2.67 -20.49 11.62
C SER A 133 -1.57 -19.82 10.78
N VAL A 134 -1.73 -18.54 10.43
CA VAL A 134 -0.75 -17.75 9.67
C VAL A 134 0.41 -17.29 10.57
N LEU A 135 0.21 -17.23 11.89
CA LEU A 135 1.22 -16.81 12.87
C LEU A 135 2.18 -17.93 13.30
N ARG A 136 1.85 -19.19 13.00
CA ARG A 136 2.56 -20.38 13.47
C ARG A 136 3.42 -21.07 12.40
N GLU A 137 3.40 -20.57 11.17
CA GLU A 137 4.28 -21.01 10.07
C GLU A 137 5.56 -20.15 10.03
#